data_AF-A0A7X6Q467-F1
#
_entry.id   AF-A0A7X6Q467-F1
#
_cell.length_a   1.000
_cell.length_b   1.000
_cell.length_c   1.000
_cell.angle_alpha   90.00
_cell.angle_beta   90.00
_cell.angle_gamma   90.00
#
_symmetry.space_group_name_H-M   'P 1'
#
loop_
_entity.id
_entity.type
_entity.pdbx_description
1 polymer ?
#
loop_
_entity_poly.entity_id
_entity_poly.type
_entity_poly.pdbx_seq_one_letter_code
_entity_poly.pdbx_strand_id
1 'polypeptide(L)'
;MKSHSTPTLYLLSLCLTVMLALSACKTKPMYTEGDVHFEATCVEVDVAICIERLKKACDEYEGEVVEIDVRREKYISEQLKAELRKTNVKAQSVHLTCRPPAKEQEDNLEQTQK
;
A
#
# COMPACT_ATOMS: atom_id res chain seq x y z
N MET A 1 -5.34 -12.21 -58.04
CA MET A 1 -5.39 -13.05 -56.82
C MET A 1 -4.89 -12.21 -55.66
N LYS A 2 -5.67 -12.14 -54.59
CA LYS A 2 -5.54 -11.20 -53.46
C LYS A 2 -4.34 -11.56 -52.58
N SER A 3 -3.45 -10.59 -52.35
CA SER A 3 -2.45 -10.62 -51.28
C SER A 3 -3.09 -10.04 -50.01
N HIS A 4 -3.23 -10.83 -48.96
CA HIS A 4 -3.61 -10.36 -47.63
C HIS A 4 -2.55 -10.82 -46.64
N SER A 5 -1.56 -9.97 -46.43
CA SER A 5 -0.67 -10.01 -45.28
C SER A 5 -1.23 -9.04 -44.24
N THR A 6 -1.69 -9.52 -43.09
CA THR A 6 -1.77 -8.77 -41.82
C THR A 6 -2.29 -9.68 -40.70
N PRO A 7 -1.52 -9.83 -39.62
CA PRO A 7 -2.13 -9.93 -38.30
C PRO A 7 -1.26 -9.22 -37.25
N THR A 8 -1.41 -7.92 -37.05
CA THR A 8 -0.60 -7.23 -36.02
C THR A 8 -1.20 -5.95 -35.46
N LEU A 9 -2.51 -5.87 -35.25
CA LEU A 9 -3.13 -4.65 -34.69
C LEU A 9 -4.18 -4.86 -33.59
N TYR A 10 -4.26 -6.05 -32.98
CA TYR A 10 -5.24 -6.30 -31.88
C TYR A 10 -4.63 -6.67 -30.53
N LEU A 11 -3.30 -6.61 -30.36
CA LEU A 11 -2.65 -6.94 -29.09
C LEU A 11 -2.26 -5.72 -28.24
N LEU A 12 -2.34 -4.51 -28.78
CA LEU A 12 -1.90 -3.29 -28.06
C LEU A 12 -2.97 -2.62 -27.19
N SER A 13 -4.24 -3.03 -27.29
CA SER A 13 -5.32 -2.34 -26.58
C SER A 13 -5.57 -2.83 -25.15
N LEU A 14 -5.03 -4.00 -24.75
CA LEU A 14 -5.39 -4.62 -23.47
C LEU A 14 -4.43 -4.30 -22.31
N CYS A 15 -3.28 -3.68 -22.57
CA CYS A 15 -2.29 -3.37 -21.51
C CYS A 15 -2.58 -2.07 -20.75
N LEU A 16 -3.46 -1.19 -21.26
CA LEU A 16 -3.61 0.16 -20.70
C LEU A 16 -4.56 0.26 -19.51
N THR A 17 -5.44 -0.73 -19.28
CA THR A 17 -6.47 -0.67 -18.23
C THR A 17 -6.01 -1.20 -16.87
N VAL A 18 -4.86 -1.89 -16.80
CA VAL A 18 -4.34 -2.45 -15.54
C VAL A 18 -3.62 -1.41 -14.68
N MET A 19 -3.27 -0.24 -15.25
CA MET A 19 -2.56 0.81 -14.51
C MET A 19 -3.46 1.65 -13.58
N LEU A 20 -4.78 1.47 -13.58
CA LEU A 20 -5.70 2.27 -12.76
C LEU A 20 -6.04 1.66 -11.37
N ALA A 21 -5.54 0.49 -11.01
CA ALA A 21 -6.02 -0.22 -9.81
C ALA A 21 -5.17 -0.03 -8.52
N LEU A 22 -4.04 0.69 -8.54
CA LEU A 22 -3.11 0.69 -7.39
C LEU A 22 -2.82 2.04 -6.72
N SER A 23 -3.51 3.13 -7.10
CA SER A 23 -3.30 4.46 -6.49
C SER A 23 -4.02 4.68 -5.14
N ALA A 24 -4.53 3.61 -4.49
CA ALA A 24 -5.30 3.75 -3.26
C ALA A 24 -4.66 3.11 -2.00
N CYS A 25 -3.39 2.72 -2.03
CA CYS A 25 -2.63 2.47 -0.78
C CYS A 25 -2.31 3.82 -0.13
N LYS A 26 -3.29 4.36 0.59
CA LYS A 26 -3.20 5.63 1.30
C LYS A 26 -2.55 5.37 2.66
N THR A 27 -1.23 5.14 2.66
CA THR A 27 -0.45 5.00 3.90
C THR A 27 -0.48 6.34 4.64
N LYS A 28 -1.06 6.36 5.84
CA LYS A 28 -1.03 7.53 6.73
C LYS A 28 -0.19 7.18 7.95
N PRO A 29 0.93 7.87 8.21
CA PRO A 29 1.66 7.70 9.46
C PRO A 29 0.85 8.26 10.63
N MET A 30 0.59 7.44 11.66
CA MET A 30 0.18 7.91 12.99
C MET A 30 1.38 7.85 13.94
N TYR A 31 1.56 8.86 14.79
CA TYR A 31 2.70 8.96 15.73
C TYR A 31 2.26 8.64 17.16
N THR A 32 2.85 7.62 17.77
CA THR A 32 2.81 7.37 19.22
C THR A 32 4.23 6.96 19.64
N GLU A 33 4.88 7.76 20.50
CA GLU A 33 6.18 7.42 21.12
C GLU A 33 7.30 6.98 20.15
N GLY A 34 7.44 7.66 19.01
CA GLY A 34 8.54 7.42 18.06
C GLY A 34 8.31 6.27 17.07
N ASP A 35 7.31 5.42 17.30
CA ASP A 35 6.92 4.38 16.35
C ASP A 35 6.09 4.98 15.19
N VAL A 36 6.37 4.51 13.97
CA VAL A 36 5.68 4.85 12.73
C VAL A 36 4.66 3.76 12.43
N HIS A 37 3.39 4.15 12.35
CA HIS A 37 2.29 3.23 12.07
C HIS A 37 1.89 3.32 10.60
N PHE A 38 1.98 2.20 9.89
CA PHE A 38 1.53 2.06 8.51
C PHE A 38 0.20 1.33 8.46
N GLU A 39 -0.75 1.82 7.66
CA GLU A 39 -2.02 1.15 7.41
C GLU A 39 -2.26 1.01 5.90
N ALA A 40 -2.70 -0.17 5.48
CA ALA A 40 -3.14 -0.43 4.12
C ALA A 40 -4.39 -1.30 4.08
N THR A 41 -5.40 -0.86 3.33
CA THR A 41 -6.57 -1.69 3.00
C THR A 41 -6.26 -2.53 1.76
N CYS A 42 -6.42 -3.84 1.89
CA CYS A 42 -6.07 -4.85 0.89
C CYS A 42 -7.19 -5.86 0.69
N VAL A 43 -7.22 -6.52 -0.48
CA VAL A 43 -8.08 -7.69 -0.66
C VAL A 43 -7.48 -8.90 0.03
N GLU A 44 -8.34 -9.78 0.56
CA GLU A 44 -7.96 -10.95 1.36
C GLU A 44 -6.93 -11.86 0.67
N VAL A 45 -7.01 -11.97 -0.66
CA VAL A 45 -6.07 -12.78 -1.47
C VAL A 45 -4.67 -12.17 -1.57
N ASP A 46 -4.53 -10.85 -1.37
CA ASP A 46 -3.28 -10.10 -1.54
C ASP A 46 -2.68 -9.60 -0.22
N VAL A 47 -3.19 -10.09 0.92
CA VAL A 47 -2.75 -9.63 2.26
C VAL A 47 -1.25 -9.79 2.45
N ALA A 48 -0.69 -10.91 2.00
CA ALA A 48 0.75 -11.16 2.09
C ALA A 48 1.57 -10.13 1.30
N ILE A 49 1.11 -9.77 0.09
CA ILE A 49 1.74 -8.76 -0.77
C ILE A 49 1.68 -7.39 -0.09
N CYS A 50 0.56 -7.06 0.54
CA CYS A 50 0.43 -5.82 1.29
C CYS A 50 1.37 -5.76 2.49
N ILE A 51 1.47 -6.86 3.25
CA ILE A 51 2.43 -6.94 4.35
C ILE A 51 3.85 -6.69 3.83
N GLU A 52 4.27 -7.34 2.73
CA GLU A 52 5.61 -7.11 2.17
C GLU A 52 5.85 -5.65 1.76
N ARG A 53 4.85 -4.98 1.18
CA ARG A 53 4.95 -3.55 0.85
C ARG A 53 5.08 -2.68 2.08
N LEU A 54 4.34 -2.97 3.14
CA LEU A 54 4.45 -2.23 4.40
C LEU A 54 5.78 -2.49 5.10
N LYS A 55 6.30 -3.71 5.05
CA LYS A 55 7.65 -4.04 5.54
C LYS A 55 8.72 -3.27 4.78
N LYS A 56 8.65 -3.26 3.45
CA LYS A 56 9.55 -2.49 2.61
C LYS A 56 9.48 -0.99 2.94
N ALA A 57 8.28 -0.46 3.19
CA ALA A 57 8.13 0.92 3.63
C ALA A 57 8.82 1.14 4.98
N CYS A 58 8.69 0.22 5.95
CA CYS A 58 9.43 0.30 7.21
C CYS A 58 10.96 0.25 7.02
N ASP A 59 11.46 -0.61 6.12
CA ASP A 59 12.88 -0.71 5.79
C ASP A 59 13.44 0.61 5.21
N GLU A 60 12.63 1.36 4.45
CA GLU A 60 13.01 2.70 3.94
C GLU A 60 13.22 3.74 5.05
N TYR A 61 12.64 3.52 6.24
CA TYR A 61 12.90 4.32 7.44
C TYR A 61 14.04 3.78 8.31
N GLU A 62 14.79 2.79 7.80
CA GLU A 62 15.80 2.05 8.57
C GLU A 62 15.22 1.42 9.84
N GLY A 63 13.89 1.22 9.88
CA GLY A 63 13.17 0.80 11.07
C GLY A 63 13.00 -0.71 11.17
N GLU A 64 12.68 -1.17 12.37
CA GLU A 64 12.35 -2.56 12.65
C GLU A 64 10.84 -2.75 12.77
N VAL A 65 10.31 -3.81 12.16
CA VAL A 65 8.89 -4.15 12.27
C VAL A 65 8.61 -4.75 13.65
N VAL A 66 7.84 -4.03 14.47
CA VAL A 66 7.50 -4.43 15.85
C VAL A 66 6.23 -5.27 15.88
N GLU A 67 5.21 -4.86 15.13
CA GLU A 67 3.90 -5.51 15.15
C GLU A 67 3.26 -5.48 13.77
N ILE A 68 2.52 -6.54 13.43
CA ILE A 68 1.66 -6.61 12.26
C ILE A 68 0.31 -7.14 12.71
N ASP A 69 -0.73 -6.33 12.55
CA ASP A 69 -2.10 -6.65 12.88
C ASP A 69 -2.95 -6.63 11.60
N VAL A 70 -3.69 -7.71 11.36
CA VAL A 70 -4.55 -7.86 10.18
C VAL A 70 -5.98 -7.99 10.64
N ARG A 71 -6.82 -7.04 10.25
CA ARG A 71 -8.23 -6.98 10.65
C ARG A 71 -9.14 -6.95 9.45
N ARG A 72 -10.35 -7.45 9.62
CA ARG A 72 -11.39 -7.26 8.61
C ARG A 72 -11.71 -5.77 8.51
N GLU A 73 -11.59 -5.22 7.31
CA GLU A 73 -11.84 -3.82 7.08
C GLU A 73 -13.33 -3.51 7.31
N LYS A 74 -13.61 -2.55 8.20
CA LYS A 74 -14.98 -2.13 8.52
C LYS A 74 -15.38 -0.88 7.75
N TYR A 75 -14.41 -0.05 7.36
CA TYR A 75 -14.65 1.26 6.77
C TYR A 75 -14.03 1.36 5.37
N ILE A 76 -14.61 0.61 4.42
CA ILE A 76 -14.36 0.79 2.99
C ILE A 76 -15.38 1.74 2.37
N SER A 77 -14.98 2.44 1.30
CA SER A 77 -15.91 3.25 0.52
C SER A 77 -17.04 2.39 -0.05
N GLU A 78 -18.24 2.97 -0.22
CA GLU A 78 -19.39 2.22 -0.75
C GLU A 78 -19.15 1.73 -2.19
N GLN A 79 -18.33 2.44 -2.97
CA GLN A 79 -17.90 2.00 -4.30
C GLN A 79 -17.03 0.74 -4.21
N LEU A 80 -16.00 0.73 -3.36
CA LEU A 80 -15.12 -0.43 -3.18
C LEU A 80 -15.89 -1.63 -2.61
N LYS A 81 -16.83 -1.38 -1.69
CA LYS A 81 -17.73 -2.39 -1.13
C LYS A 81 -18.64 -3.03 -2.19
N ALA A 82 -19.15 -2.24 -3.12
CA ALA A 82 -19.97 -2.75 -4.22
C ALA A 82 -19.15 -3.65 -5.16
N GLU A 83 -17.92 -3.26 -5.49
CA GLU A 83 -17.02 -4.04 -6.34
C GLU A 83 -16.63 -5.37 -5.69
N LEU A 84 -16.24 -5.34 -4.40
CA LEU A 84 -15.90 -6.53 -3.63
C LEU A 84 -17.06 -7.53 -3.51
N ARG A 85 -18.30 -7.03 -3.42
CA ARG A 85 -19.49 -7.89 -3.44
C ARG A 85 -19.71 -8.57 -4.79
N LYS A 86 -19.45 -7.89 -5.90
CA LYS A 86 -19.59 -8.48 -7.25
C LYS A 86 -18.59 -9.61 -7.49
N THR A 87 -17.38 -9.48 -6.94
CA THR A 87 -16.30 -10.46 -7.10
C THR A 87 -16.25 -11.51 -5.99
N ASN A 88 -17.12 -11.39 -4.98
CA ASN A 88 -17.16 -12.25 -3.78
C ASN A 88 -15.83 -12.27 -3.00
N VAL A 89 -15.09 -11.15 -3.03
CA VAL A 89 -13.81 -10.98 -2.33
C VAL A 89 -14.02 -10.09 -1.10
N LYS A 90 -13.26 -10.33 -0.02
CA LYS A 90 -13.30 -9.49 1.19
C LYS A 90 -12.09 -8.56 1.24
N ALA A 91 -12.26 -7.40 1.88
CA ALA A 91 -11.16 -6.52 2.23
C ALA A 91 -10.70 -6.75 3.68
N GLN A 92 -9.40 -6.56 3.90
CA GLN A 92 -8.72 -6.57 5.18
C GLN A 92 -7.87 -5.29 5.31
N SER A 93 -7.82 -4.72 6.50
CA SER A 93 -6.83 -3.69 6.84
C SER A 93 -5.61 -4.40 7.42
N VAL A 94 -4.43 -4.03 6.93
CA VAL A 94 -3.15 -4.42 7.50
C VAL A 94 -2.55 -3.20 8.17
N HIS A 95 -2.33 -3.31 9.47
CA HIS A 95 -1.66 -2.32 10.28
C HIS A 95 -0.26 -2.85 10.64
N LEU A 96 0.78 -2.07 10.37
CA LEU A 96 2.17 -2.41 10.67
C LEU A 96 2.78 -1.30 11.52
N THR A 97 3.30 -1.66 12.68
CA THR A 97 4.07 -0.75 13.54
C THR A 97 5.55 -0.94 13.26
N CYS A 98 6.19 0.15 12.84
CA CYS A 98 7.60 0.24 12.51
C CYS A 98 8.30 1.11 13.55
N ARG A 99 9.38 0.62 14.14
CA ARG A 99 10.22 1.38 15.07
C ARG A 99 11.46 1.89 14.36
N PRO A 100 11.56 3.21 14.10
CA PRO A 100 12.78 3.80 13.55
C PRO A 100 13.98 3.56 14.48
N PRO A 101 15.21 3.58 13.94
CA PRO A 101 16.40 3.47 14.77
C PRO A 101 16.47 4.69 15.67
N ALA A 102 16.95 4.50 16.90
CA ALA A 102 17.21 5.59 17.84
C ALA A 102 18.31 6.50 17.28
N LYS A 103 17.94 7.47 16.45
CA LYS A 103 18.81 8.62 16.17
C LYS A 103 18.78 9.46 17.44
N GLU A 104 19.94 9.62 18.08
CA GLU A 104 20.13 10.59 19.15
C GLU A 104 19.46 11.90 18.71
N GLN A 105 18.44 12.34 19.45
CA GLN A 105 17.72 13.57 19.19
C GLN A 105 18.59 14.77 19.60
N GLU A 106 19.80 14.87 19.06
CA GLU A 106 20.69 16.02 19.21
C GLU A 106 21.02 16.53 17.81
N ASP A 107 20.11 17.27 17.18
CA ASP A 107 20.48 18.26 16.14
C ASP A 107 19.28 19.09 15.61
N ASN A 108 18.34 19.49 16.48
CA ASN A 108 17.33 20.48 16.08
C ASN A 108 16.84 21.40 17.21
N LEU A 109 17.73 21.76 18.16
CA LEU A 109 17.46 22.86 19.09
C LEU A 109 18.39 24.08 18.95
N GLU A 110 19.46 24.02 18.15
CA GLU A 110 20.44 25.11 18.03
C GLU A 110 20.23 26.09 16.85
N GLN A 111 19.04 26.14 16.23
CA GLN A 111 18.76 27.15 15.19
C GLN A 111 17.64 28.16 15.52
N THR A 112 17.21 28.24 16.77
CA THR A 112 16.27 29.31 17.21
C THR A 112 16.85 30.21 18.31
N GLN A 113 18.17 30.36 18.37
CA GLN A 113 18.82 31.39 19.18
C GLN A 113 20.10 31.93 18.49
N LYS A 114 19.96 32.61 17.36
CA LYS A 114 20.92 33.62 16.91
C LYS A 114 20.21 34.75 16.18
#